data_AF-X1HTJ9-F1
#
_entry.id   AF-X1HTJ9-F1
#
_cell.length_a   1.000
_cell.length_b   1.000
_cell.length_c   1.000
_cell.angle_alpha   90.00
_cell.angle_beta   90.00
_cell.angle_gamma   90.00
#
_symmetry.space_group_name_H-M   'P 1'
#
loop_
_entity.id
_entity.type
_entity.pdbx_description
1 polymer ?
#
loop_
_entity_poly.entity_id
_entity_poly.type
_entity_poly.pdbx_seq_one_letter_code
_entity_poly.pdbx_strand_id
1 'polypeptide(L)'
;HETHLTGILIEDLSTKDKRYEMEIAWGDAWTRILVHRFLSGEVKKLAAIQFMRIRAESILTGEKVYYRMRCQEASATCEVSLRYHYHPL
;
A
#
# COMPACT_ATOMS: atom_id res chain seq x y z
N HIS A 1 -3.69 16.16 -14.82
CA HIS A 1 -2.46 15.75 -14.11
C HIS A 1 -2.65 14.34 -13.55
N GLU A 2 -1.60 13.53 -13.57
CA GLU A 2 -1.62 12.14 -13.09
C GLU A 2 -0.63 11.94 -11.94
N THR A 3 -0.98 11.02 -11.05
CA THR A 3 -0.11 10.59 -9.95
C THR A 3 -0.01 9.08 -9.95
N HIS A 4 1.04 8.52 -9.36
CA HIS A 4 1.06 7.08 -9.09
C HIS A 4 1.72 6.80 -7.75
N LEU A 5 1.35 5.67 -7.15
CA LEU A 5 1.96 5.18 -5.92
C LEU A 5 3.30 4.52 -6.24
N THR A 6 4.35 4.93 -5.54
CA THR A 6 5.75 4.53 -5.77
C THR A 6 6.34 3.70 -4.65
N GLY A 7 5.77 3.79 -3.44
CA GLY A 7 6.31 3.06 -2.31
C GLY A 7 5.31 2.83 -1.18
N ILE A 8 5.59 1.79 -0.41
CA ILE A 8 4.91 1.46 0.84
C ILE A 8 5.96 1.32 1.93
N LEU A 9 5.80 2.04 3.04
CA LEU A 9 6.58 1.88 4.26
C LEU A 9 5.71 1.18 5.30
N ILE A 10 6.23 0.10 5.90
CA ILE A 10 5.56 -0.62 6.98
C ILE A 10 5.94 0.05 8.31
N GLU A 11 4.98 0.72 8.93
CA GLU A 11 5.18 1.45 10.18
C GLU A 11 5.02 0.55 11.41
N ASP A 12 4.03 -0.34 11.38
CA ASP A 12 3.82 -1.34 12.43
C ASP A 12 2.94 -2.49 11.95
N LEU A 13 3.11 -3.65 12.58
CA LEU A 13 2.31 -4.85 12.37
C LEU A 13 1.98 -5.49 13.70
N SER A 14 0.70 -5.79 13.91
CA SER A 14 0.25 -6.51 15.09
C SER A 14 0.90 -7.89 15.22
N THR A 15 1.06 -8.62 14.11
CA THR A 15 1.65 -9.97 14.06
C THR A 15 2.76 -10.06 13.01
N LYS A 16 3.89 -10.67 13.39
CA LYS A 16 5.04 -10.99 12.54
C LYS A 16 4.85 -12.33 11.81
N ASP A 17 5.66 -12.60 10.79
CA ASP A 17 5.64 -13.86 10.03
C ASP A 17 4.28 -14.19 9.39
N LYS A 18 3.53 -13.15 9.06
CA LYS A 18 2.25 -13.26 8.33
C LYS A 18 2.32 -12.56 7.00
N ARG A 19 1.50 -13.05 6.08
CA ARG A 19 1.29 -12.43 4.77
C ARG A 19 0.16 -11.43 4.85
N TYR A 20 0.47 -10.20 4.42
CA TYR A 20 -0.49 -9.14 4.22
C TYR A 20 -0.69 -8.93 2.71
N GLU A 21 -1.92 -8.64 2.31
CA GLU A 21 -2.29 -8.28 0.94
C GLU A 21 -3.04 -6.95 0.98
N MET A 22 -2.47 -5.96 0.30
CA MET A 22 -3.07 -4.66 0.07
C MET A 22 -3.65 -4.61 -1.34
N GLU A 23 -4.89 -4.17 -1.46
CA GLU A 23 -5.47 -3.79 -2.75
C GLU A 23 -5.82 -2.31 -2.72
N ILE A 24 -5.50 -1.60 -3.80
CA ILE A 24 -5.78 -0.18 -3.99
C ILE A 24 -6.60 0.00 -5.26
N ALA A 25 -7.62 0.85 -5.16
CA ALA A 25 -8.49 1.27 -6.25
C ALA A 25 -8.73 2.78 -6.21
N TRP A 26 -9.23 3.37 -7.29
CA TRP A 26 -9.64 4.77 -7.33
C TRP A 26 -10.95 5.01 -8.07
N GLY A 27 -11.53 6.18 -7.82
CA GLY A 27 -12.74 6.67 -8.47
C GLY A 27 -14.00 5.93 -8.06
N ASP A 28 -15.15 6.46 -8.48
CA ASP A 28 -16.46 5.93 -8.05
C ASP A 28 -16.76 4.52 -8.59
N ALA A 29 -16.07 4.12 -9.66
CA ALA A 29 -16.13 2.76 -10.22
C ALA A 29 -15.22 1.75 -9.49
N TRP A 30 -14.45 2.18 -8.48
CA TRP A 30 -13.49 1.33 -7.76
C TRP A 30 -12.49 0.65 -8.70
N THR A 31 -11.94 1.42 -9.66
CA THR A 31 -10.95 0.92 -10.62
C THR A 31 -9.69 0.49 -9.88
N ARG A 32 -9.43 -0.82 -9.85
CA ARG A 32 -8.29 -1.40 -9.13
C ARG A 32 -6.98 -1.14 -9.87
N ILE A 33 -5.99 -0.60 -9.17
CA ILE A 33 -4.69 -0.17 -9.73
C ILE A 33 -3.48 -0.88 -9.13
N LEU A 34 -3.65 -1.54 -7.99
CA LEU A 34 -2.58 -2.26 -7.33
C LEU A 34 -3.14 -3.41 -6.50
N VAL A 35 -2.52 -4.58 -6.62
CA VAL A 35 -2.58 -5.63 -5.59
C VAL A 35 -1.14 -5.92 -5.21
N HIS A 36 -0.80 -5.67 -3.95
CA HIS A 36 0.54 -5.88 -3.45
C HIS A 36 0.53 -6.80 -2.23
N ARG A 37 1.41 -7.80 -2.25
CA ARG A 37 1.61 -8.73 -1.14
C ARG A 37 2.94 -8.41 -0.49
N PHE A 38 2.93 -8.34 0.83
CA PHE A 38 4.16 -8.17 1.58
C PHE A 38 4.21 -9.12 2.77
N LEU A 39 5.45 -9.44 3.12
CA LEU A 39 5.83 -10.23 4.27
C LEU A 39 6.70 -9.35 5.13
N SER A 40 6.44 -9.34 6.42
CA SER A 40 7.31 -8.66 7.36
C SER A 40 8.47 -9.54 7.81
N GLY A 41 8.35 -10.86 7.61
CA GLY A 41 9.21 -11.83 8.27
C GLY A 41 9.18 -11.62 9.78
N GLU A 42 10.34 -11.76 10.40
CA GLU A 42 10.50 -11.72 11.86
C GLU A 42 10.37 -10.31 12.48
N VAL A 43 10.33 -9.26 11.64
CA VAL A 43 10.23 -7.87 12.10
C VAL A 43 8.80 -7.35 11.92
N LYS A 44 8.30 -6.58 12.88
CA LYS A 44 6.97 -5.94 12.81
C LYS A 44 6.99 -4.57 12.15
N LYS A 45 8.16 -3.94 12.10
CA LYS A 45 8.37 -2.59 11.59
C LYS A 45 9.61 -2.58 10.71
N LEU A 46 9.54 -1.91 9.57
CA LEU A 46 10.71 -1.63 8.75
C LEU A 46 11.32 -0.29 9.18
N ALA A 47 12.64 -0.17 9.05
CA ALA A 47 13.27 1.13 9.24
C ALA A 47 12.70 2.15 8.24
N ALA A 48 12.54 3.42 8.61
CA ALA A 48 11.89 4.43 7.76
C ALA A 48 12.55 4.62 6.38
N ILE A 49 13.83 4.25 6.25
CA ILE A 49 14.58 4.27 4.98
C ILE A 49 14.25 3.07 4.07
N GLN A 50 13.68 2.01 4.62
CA GLN A 50 13.28 0.78 3.93
C GLN A 50 11.81 0.88 3.52
N PHE A 51 11.58 1.33 2.29
CA PHE A 51 10.27 1.27 1.66
C PHE A 51 10.27 0.21 0.58
N MET A 52 9.17 -0.53 0.49
CA MET A 52 8.91 -1.43 -0.62
C MET A 52 8.56 -0.59 -1.83
N ARG A 53 9.29 -0.78 -2.93
CA ARG A 53 8.98 -0.09 -4.19
C ARG A 53 7.79 -0.76 -4.85
N ILE A 54 6.80 0.05 -5.22
CA ILE A 54 5.63 -0.38 -5.97
C ILE A 54 5.50 0.52 -7.21
N ARG A 55 4.79 0.03 -8.22
CA ARG A 55 4.41 0.84 -9.37
C ARG A 55 2.94 0.58 -9.65
N ALA A 56 2.09 1.39 -9.04
CA ALA A 56 0.66 1.39 -9.35
C ALA A 56 0.42 2.04 -10.72
N GLU A 57 -0.72 1.73 -11.32
CA GLU A 57 -1.22 2.49 -12.47
C GLU A 57 -1.49 3.96 -12.09
N SER A 58 -1.55 4.83 -13.10
CA SER A 58 -1.86 6.24 -12.92
C SER A 58 -3.24 6.45 -12.28
N ILE A 59 -3.30 7.44 -11.40
CA ILE A 59 -4.50 7.92 -10.71
C ILE A 59 -4.73 9.35 -11.16
N LEU A 60 -5.94 9.67 -11.61
CA LEU A 60 -6.28 11.05 -11.96
C LEU A 60 -6.27 11.93 -10.70
N THR A 61 -5.77 13.15 -10.84
CA THR A 61 -5.71 14.09 -9.72
C THR A 61 -7.12 14.47 -9.26
N GLY A 62 -7.35 14.50 -7.95
CA GLY A 62 -8.63 14.85 -7.33
C GLY A 62 -9.55 13.65 -7.08
N GLU A 63 -9.16 12.46 -7.53
CA GLU A 63 -9.94 11.24 -7.32
C GLU A 63 -9.80 10.67 -5.91
N LYS A 64 -10.86 9.98 -5.48
CA LYS A 64 -10.82 9.22 -4.23
C LYS A 64 -10.01 7.95 -4.43
N VAL A 65 -9.11 7.68 -3.49
CA VAL A 65 -8.36 6.43 -3.41
C VAL A 65 -8.95 5.57 -2.31
N TYR A 66 -9.21 4.31 -2.64
CA TYR A 66 -9.70 3.30 -1.73
C TYR A 66 -8.63 2.24 -1.53
N TYR A 67 -8.53 1.73 -0.30
CA TYR A 67 -7.66 0.62 0.01
C TYR A 67 -8.39 -0.43 0.84
N ARG A 68 -7.98 -1.68 0.68
CA ARG A 68 -8.32 -2.76 1.60
C ARG A 68 -7.08 -3.56 1.93
N MET A 69 -7.02 -4.03 3.18
CA MET A 69 -5.96 -4.90 3.66
C MET A 69 -6.54 -6.22 4.12
N ARG A 70 -5.83 -7.32 3.83
CA ARG A 70 -6.14 -8.65 4.36
C ARG A 70 -4.88 -9.27 4.94
N CYS A 71 -5.04 -10.02 6.02
CA CYS A 71 -3.96 -10.81 6.63
C CYS A 71 -4.40 -12.29 6.67
N GLN A 72 -3.44 -13.20 6.64
CA GLN A 72 -3.67 -14.62 6.88
C GLN A 72 -4.25 -14.89 8.29
N GLU A 73 -3.96 -14.01 9.25
CA GLU A 73 -4.45 -14.11 10.62
C GLU A 73 -5.65 -13.19 10.84
N ALA A 74 -6.70 -13.73 11.45
CA ALA A 74 -7.91 -12.97 11.75
C ALA A 74 -7.60 -11.83 12.75
N SER A 75 -8.23 -10.67 12.52
CA SER A 75 -8.09 -9.47 13.37
C SER A 75 -6.68 -8.85 13.43
N ALA A 76 -5.72 -9.34 12.65
CA ALA A 76 -4.41 -8.69 12.54
C ALA A 76 -4.54 -7.32 11.87
N THR A 77 -3.91 -6.32 12.48
CA THR A 77 -3.81 -4.95 11.98
C THR A 77 -2.41 -4.65 11.45
N CYS A 78 -2.32 -3.65 10.57
CA CYS A 78 -1.07 -3.08 10.08
C CYS A 78 -1.21 -1.56 9.93
N GLU A 79 -0.11 -0.85 10.14
CA GLU A 79 0.03 0.56 9.81
C GLU A 79 1.04 0.72 8.68
N VAL A 80 0.65 1.47 7.65
CA VAL A 80 1.45 1.64 6.43
C VAL A 80 1.37 3.08 5.94
N SER A 81 2.52 3.60 5.52
CA SER A 81 2.64 4.91 4.87
C SER A 81 2.79 4.72 3.36
N LEU A 82 1.95 5.37 2.57
CA LEU A 82 2.02 5.34 1.11
C LEU A 82 2.82 6.53 0.58
N ARG A 83 3.72 6.27 -0.36
CA ARG A 83 4.44 7.31 -1.12
C ARG A 83 3.86 7.40 -2.52
N TYR A 84 3.60 8.63 -2.96
CA TYR A 84 3.15 8.95 -4.31
C TYR A 84 4.18 9.81 -5.02
N HIS A 85 4.21 9.69 -6.35
CA HIS A 85 4.95 10.60 -7.21
C HIS A 85 3.96 11.29 -8.14
N TYR A 86 4.03 12.61 -8.12
CA TYR A 86 3.28 13.48 -9.00
C TYR A 86 4.04 13.58 -10.33
N HIS A 87 3.35 13.37 -11.44
CA HIS A 87 3.91 13.64 -12.76
C HIS A 87 3.50 15.04 -13.19
N PRO A 88 4.41 16.03 -13.17
CA PRO A 88 4.17 17.29 -13.85
C PRO A 88 4.15 16.99 -15.36
N LEU A 89 2.98 17.12 -15.97
CA LEU A 89 2.91 17.46 -17.39
C LEU A 89 3.27 18.93 -17.53
#